data_AF-A0A1J5IP72-F1
#
_entry.id   AF-A0A1J5IP72-F1
#
_cell.length_a   1.000
_cell.length_b   1.000
_cell.length_c   1.000
_cell.angle_alpha   90.00
_cell.angle_beta   90.00
_cell.angle_gamma   90.00
#
_symmetry.space_group_name_H-M   'P 1'
#
loop_
_entity.id
_entity.type
_entity.pdbx_description
1 polymer ?
#
loop_
_entity_poly.entity_id
_entity_poly.type
_entity_poly.pdbx_seq_one_letter_code
_entity_poly.pdbx_strand_id
1 'polypeptide(L)'
;MKATEKQIEDVMNILQQVKHQRPLLVRLDSLEEERVLLEKQISGERPDLLLKVSTMSKQSVLKFLSNYKVEFKSADIERKKALLQSCIGDIVLSGDLVKINPS
;
A
#
# COMPACT_ATOMS: atom_id res chain seq x y z
N MET A 1 41.07 31.16 -36.21
CA MET A 1 40.05 31.87 -35.41
C MET A 1 38.67 31.18 -35.49
N LYS A 2 38.17 30.82 -36.67
CA LYS A 2 36.84 30.17 -36.82
C LYS A 2 36.65 28.82 -36.09
N ALA A 3 37.71 28.02 -35.94
CA ALA A 3 37.60 26.70 -35.28
C ALA A 3 37.46 26.81 -33.75
N THR A 4 38.18 27.75 -33.14
CA THR A 4 38.12 28.03 -31.69
C THR A 4 36.80 28.69 -31.30
N GLU A 5 36.26 29.58 -32.14
CA GLU A 5 34.93 30.19 -31.93
C GLU A 5 33.82 29.14 -31.94
N LYS A 6 33.86 28.20 -32.89
CA LYS A 6 32.90 27.09 -32.96
C LYS A 6 32.96 26.19 -31.73
N GLN A 7 34.16 25.87 -31.24
CA GLN A 7 34.32 25.07 -30.02
C GLN A 7 33.78 25.79 -28.78
N ILE A 8 33.93 27.11 -28.69
CA ILE A 8 33.37 27.92 -27.59
C ILE A 8 31.83 27.91 -27.65
N GLU A 9 31.25 28.02 -28.85
CA GLU A 9 29.80 27.97 -29.05
C GLU A 9 29.21 26.59 -28.70
N ASP A 10 29.89 25.51 -29.09
CA ASP A 10 29.50 24.14 -28.73
C ASP A 10 29.55 23.92 -27.21
N VAL A 11 30.60 24.40 -26.54
CA VAL A 11 30.72 24.33 -25.07
C VAL A 11 29.66 25.17 -24.36
N MET A 12 29.34 26.35 -24.90
CA MET A 12 28.26 27.19 -24.36
C MET A 12 26.88 26.52 -24.48
N ASN A 13 26.60 25.87 -25.61
CA ASN A 13 25.35 25.14 -25.82
C ASN A 13 25.21 23.97 -24.84
N ILE A 14 26.30 23.21 -24.61
CA ILE A 14 26.32 22.12 -23.64
C ILE A 14 26.11 22.66 -22.21
N LEU A 15 26.78 23.75 -21.84
CA LEU A 15 26.61 24.40 -20.53
C LEU A 15 25.18 24.87 -20.30
N GLN A 16 24.53 25.45 -21.31
CA GLN A 16 23.12 25.86 -21.22
C GLN A 16 22.20 24.66 -21.04
N GLN A 17 22.38 23.60 -21.84
CA GLN A 17 21.60 22.37 -21.71
C GLN A 17 21.71 21.76 -20.31
N VAL A 18 22.93 21.63 -19.78
CA VAL A 18 23.18 21.12 -18.43
C VAL A 18 22.57 22.03 -17.37
N LYS A 19 22.67 23.36 -17.52
CA LYS A 19 22.07 24.33 -16.60
C LYS A 19 20.54 24.22 -16.56
N HIS A 20 19.90 23.99 -17.71
CA HIS A 20 18.44 23.80 -17.79
C HIS A 20 17.99 22.43 -17.28
N GLN A 21 18.83 21.40 -17.40
CA GLN A 21 18.54 20.05 -16.91
C GLN A 21 18.84 19.86 -15.42
N ARG A 22 19.73 20.66 -14.84
CA ARG A 22 20.13 20.56 -13.43
C ARG A 22 18.95 20.65 -12.44
N PRO A 23 17.95 21.56 -12.61
CA PRO A 23 16.76 21.56 -11.75
C PRO A 23 15.91 20.28 -11.88
N LEU A 24 15.86 19.68 -13.06
CA LEU A 24 15.14 18.42 -13.27
C LEU A 24 15.85 17.25 -12.59
N LEU A 25 17.19 17.21 -12.68
CA LEU A 25 18.00 16.20 -11.99
C LEU A 25 17.86 16.32 -10.46
N VAL A 26 17.95 17.54 -9.91
CA VAL A 26 17.72 17.77 -8.47
C VAL A 26 16.32 17.33 -8.03
N ARG A 27 15.30 17.58 -8.87
CA ARG A 27 13.94 17.11 -8.60
C ARG A 27 13.84 15.58 -8.67
N LEU A 28 14.52 14.95 -9.61
CA LEU A 28 14.57 13.49 -9.74
C LEU A 28 15.23 12.86 -8.50
N ASP A 29 16.36 13.42 -8.05
CA ASP A 29 17.04 12.98 -6.84
C ASP A 29 16.12 13.10 -5.62
N SER A 30 15.39 14.22 -5.47
CA SER A 30 14.44 14.39 -4.36
C SER A 30 13.28 13.39 -4.41
N LEU A 31 12.79 13.04 -5.60
CA LEU A 31 11.71 12.05 -5.78
C LEU A 31 12.20 10.63 -5.47
N GLU A 32 13.45 10.31 -5.81
CA GLU A 32 14.05 9.03 -5.47
C GLU A 32 14.28 8.90 -3.96
N GLU A 33 14.72 9.95 -3.28
CA GLU A 33 14.82 10.00 -1.82
C GLU A 33 13.45 9.79 -1.14
N GLU A 34 12.40 10.45 -1.66
CA GLU A 34 11.03 10.29 -1.17
C GLU A 34 10.52 8.85 -1.40
N ARG A 35 10.77 8.27 -2.59
CA ARG A 35 10.42 6.87 -2.89
C ARG A 35 11.06 5.90 -1.92
N VAL A 36 12.36 6.07 -1.64
CA VAL A 36 13.11 5.21 -0.70
C VAL A 36 12.57 5.36 0.72
N LEU A 37 12.19 6.57 1.14
CA LEU A 37 11.60 6.80 2.46
C LEU A 37 10.23 6.13 2.60
N LEU A 38 9.38 6.24 1.57
CA LEU A 38 8.09 5.56 1.50
C LEU A 38 8.24 4.03 1.47
N GLU A 39 9.20 3.48 0.71
CA GLU A 39 9.50 2.04 0.70
C GLU A 39 9.97 1.54 2.08
N LYS A 40 10.77 2.33 2.80
CA LYS A 40 11.18 2.02 4.18
C LYS A 40 10.00 2.06 5.15
N GLN A 41 9.10 3.03 5.00
CA GLN A 41 7.88 3.09 5.81
C GLN A 41 6.97 1.88 5.54
N ILE A 42 6.73 1.54 4.27
CA ILE A 42 5.90 0.38 3.90
C ILE A 42 6.52 -0.94 4.39
N SER A 43 7.84 -1.11 4.23
CA SER A 43 8.53 -2.32 4.68
C SER A 43 8.67 -2.41 6.20
N GLY A 44 8.81 -1.27 6.89
CA GLY A 44 8.76 -1.21 8.35
C GLY A 44 7.35 -1.37 8.90
N GLU A 45 6.31 -1.01 8.14
CA GLU A 45 4.96 -0.96 8.66
C GLU A 45 4.25 -2.30 8.77
N ARG A 46 4.59 -3.39 8.06
CA ARG A 46 3.93 -4.71 8.29
C ARG A 46 4.63 -5.94 7.68
N PRO A 47 5.54 -6.60 8.42
CA PRO A 47 5.65 -8.05 8.38
C PRO A 47 4.41 -8.72 9.01
N ASP A 48 3.83 -8.06 10.02
CA ASP A 48 2.85 -8.69 10.91
C ASP A 48 1.42 -8.80 10.34
N LEU A 49 1.00 -7.95 9.37
CA LEU A 49 -0.30 -8.14 8.72
C LEU A 49 -0.27 -9.11 7.54
N LEU A 50 0.88 -9.25 6.85
CA LEU A 50 1.02 -10.28 5.84
C LEU A 50 1.18 -11.67 6.50
N LEU A 51 1.82 -11.76 7.67
CA LEU A 51 1.95 -13.01 8.44
C LEU A 51 0.66 -13.47 9.13
N LYS A 52 -0.24 -12.56 9.51
CA LYS A 52 -1.54 -12.94 10.12
C LYS A 52 -2.52 -13.55 9.12
N VAL A 53 -2.46 -13.17 7.84
CA VAL A 53 -3.33 -13.78 6.80
C VAL A 53 -2.72 -15.05 6.21
N SER A 54 -1.39 -15.19 6.20
CA SER A 54 -0.69 -16.32 5.57
C SER A 54 -0.51 -17.57 6.45
N THR A 55 -0.90 -17.53 7.73
CA THR A 55 -0.79 -18.69 8.64
C THR A 55 -2.06 -19.51 8.79
N MET A 56 -3.20 -19.09 8.23
CA MET A 56 -4.38 -19.95 8.16
C MET A 56 -4.29 -20.85 6.93
N SER A 57 -4.01 -22.14 7.15
CA SER A 57 -4.09 -23.12 6.07
C SER A 57 -5.47 -23.01 5.40
N LYS A 58 -5.52 -23.10 4.07
CA LYS A 58 -6.78 -23.08 3.30
C LYS A 58 -7.80 -24.10 3.85
N GLN A 59 -7.33 -25.21 4.42
CA GLN A 59 -8.15 -26.22 5.09
C GLN A 59 -8.76 -25.71 6.40
N SER A 60 -8.01 -24.95 7.20
CA SER A 60 -8.52 -24.31 8.43
C SER A 60 -9.63 -23.29 8.11
N VAL A 61 -9.44 -22.50 7.06
CA VAL A 61 -10.46 -21.53 6.59
C VAL A 61 -11.72 -22.26 6.10
N LEU A 62 -11.56 -23.33 5.30
CA LEU A 62 -12.70 -24.12 4.82
C LEU A 62 -13.45 -24.82 5.96
N LYS A 63 -12.74 -25.33 6.97
CA LYS A 63 -13.34 -25.96 8.15
C LYS A 63 -14.08 -24.95 9.03
N PHE A 64 -13.53 -23.75 9.19
CA PHE A 64 -14.25 -22.65 9.84
C PHE A 64 -15.54 -22.31 9.09
N LEU A 65 -15.47 -22.13 7.77
CA LEU A 65 -16.64 -21.80 6.94
C LEU A 65 -17.72 -22.90 6.97
N SER A 66 -17.33 -24.17 7.00
CA SER A 66 -18.29 -25.26 7.13
C SER A 66 -18.97 -25.25 8.50
N ASN A 67 -18.19 -25.05 9.57
CA ASN A 67 -18.73 -25.02 10.93
C ASN A 67 -19.63 -23.80 11.13
N TYR A 68 -19.20 -22.63 10.68
CA TYR A 68 -20.00 -21.41 10.68
C TYR A 68 -21.32 -21.60 9.93
N LYS A 69 -21.33 -22.22 8.75
CA LYS A 69 -22.58 -22.49 8.00
C LYS A 69 -23.54 -23.42 8.74
N VAL A 70 -23.01 -24.42 9.44
CA VAL A 70 -23.84 -25.37 10.21
C VAL A 70 -24.41 -24.68 11.43
N GLU A 71 -23.57 -24.01 12.24
CA GLU A 71 -24.00 -23.28 13.43
C GLU A 71 -24.94 -22.14 13.09
N PHE A 72 -24.67 -21.36 12.03
CA PHE A 72 -25.56 -20.29 11.62
C PHE A 72 -26.93 -20.81 11.15
N LYS A 73 -27.02 -22.02 10.59
CA LYS A 73 -28.33 -22.59 10.20
C LYS A 73 -29.10 -23.15 11.39
N SER A 74 -28.42 -23.73 12.38
CA SER A 74 -29.04 -24.37 13.54
C SER A 74 -29.21 -23.45 14.75
N ALA A 75 -28.55 -22.28 14.78
CA ALA A 75 -28.57 -21.36 15.91
C ALA A 75 -29.82 -20.48 15.95
N ASP A 76 -30.24 -20.20 17.19
CA ASP A 76 -31.27 -19.22 17.51
C ASP A 76 -30.78 -17.79 17.24
N ILE A 77 -31.70 -16.82 17.13
CA ILE A 77 -31.41 -15.45 16.66
C ILE A 77 -30.30 -14.78 17.48
N GLU A 78 -30.30 -14.95 18.81
CA GLU A 78 -29.29 -14.36 19.70
C GLU A 78 -27.89 -14.95 19.49
N ARG A 79 -27.80 -16.27 19.25
CA ARG A 79 -26.52 -16.91 18.93
C ARG A 79 -25.97 -16.47 17.58
N LYS A 80 -26.84 -16.24 16.59
CA LYS A 80 -26.44 -15.68 15.29
C LYS A 80 -25.88 -14.27 15.42
N LYS A 81 -26.50 -13.41 16.25
CA LYS A 81 -25.99 -12.06 16.54
C LYS A 81 -24.62 -12.11 17.22
N ALA A 82 -24.46 -12.97 18.22
CA ALA A 82 -23.19 -13.13 18.93
C ALA A 82 -22.07 -13.65 18.02
N LEU A 83 -22.36 -14.63 17.14
CA LEU A 83 -21.43 -15.13 16.13
C LEU A 83 -21.00 -14.02 15.16
N LEU A 84 -21.97 -13.25 14.64
CA LEU A 84 -21.68 -12.13 13.76
C LEU A 84 -20.84 -11.06 14.48
N GLN A 85 -21.17 -10.70 15.72
CA GLN A 85 -20.38 -9.76 16.52
C GLN A 85 -18.95 -10.27 16.75
N SER A 86 -18.76 -11.57 16.98
CA SER A 86 -17.42 -12.14 17.19
C SER A 86 -16.53 -12.12 15.94
N CYS A 87 -17.14 -12.11 14.75
CA CYS A 87 -16.43 -12.04 13.48
C CYS A 87 -16.13 -10.60 13.04
N ILE A 88 -16.66 -9.60 13.74
CA ILE A 88 -16.54 -8.19 13.38
C ILE A 88 -15.56 -7.53 14.35
N GLY A 89 -14.39 -7.15 13.84
CA GLY A 89 -13.37 -6.45 14.61
C GLY A 89 -13.70 -4.97 14.79
N ASP A 90 -14.26 -4.32 13.77
CA ASP A 90 -14.64 -2.91 13.84
C ASP A 90 -15.82 -2.58 12.93
N ILE A 91 -16.68 -1.65 13.36
CA ILE A 91 -17.82 -1.16 12.57
C ILE A 91 -17.71 0.35 12.48
N VAL A 92 -17.43 0.85 11.28
CA VAL A 92 -17.41 2.28 10.99
C VAL A 92 -18.71 2.63 10.28
N LEU A 93 -19.53 3.46 10.93
CA LEU A 93 -20.78 3.97 10.38
C LEU A 93 -20.54 5.41 9.88
N SER A 94 -20.53 5.59 8.56
CA SER A 94 -20.31 6.88 7.91
C SER A 94 -21.55 7.26 7.10
N GLY A 95 -22.45 8.02 7.73
CA GLY A 95 -23.74 8.39 7.13
C GLY A 95 -24.58 7.16 6.83
N ASP A 96 -24.91 6.94 5.56
CA ASP A 96 -25.70 5.78 5.10
C ASP A 96 -24.85 4.52 4.85
N LEU A 97 -23.55 4.56 5.12
CA LEU A 97 -22.61 3.48 4.82
C LEU A 97 -22.12 2.80 6.10
N VAL A 98 -22.41 1.50 6.23
CA VAL A 98 -21.88 0.64 7.29
C VAL A 98 -20.69 -0.13 6.73
N LYS A 99 -19.49 0.18 7.23
CA LYS A 99 -18.27 -0.55 6.89
C LYS A 99 -17.93 -1.50 8.04
N ILE A 100 -17.99 -2.79 7.75
CA ILE A 100 -17.70 -3.86 8.70
C ILE A 100 -16.29 -4.39 8.39
N ASN A 101 -15.36 -4.22 9.33
CA ASN A 101 -14.03 -4.79 9.26
C ASN A 101 -14.05 -6.12 10.05
N PRO A 102 -13.80 -7.28 9.43
CA PRO A 102 -13.69 -8.54 10.15
C PRO A 102 -12.46 -8.54 11.07
N SER A 103 -12.57 -9.22 12.23
CA SER A 103 -11.50 -9.32 13.23
C SER A 103 -10.35 -10.21 12.77
#